data_AF-A0A371D5D4-F1
#
_entry.id   AF-A0A371D5D4-F1
#
_cell.length_a   1.000
_cell.length_b   1.000
_cell.length_c   1.000
_cell.angle_alpha   90.00
_cell.angle_beta   90.00
_cell.angle_gamma   90.00
#
_symmetry.space_group_name_H-M   'P 1'
#
loop_
_entity.id
_entity.type
_entity.pdbx_description
1 polymer ?
#
loop_
_entity_poly.entity_id
_entity_poly.type
_entity_poly.pdbx_seq_one_letter_code
_entity_poly.pdbx_strand_id
1 'polypeptide(L)'
;MQPTAHEQRCGYVDCGSTSSDLKCCANCRKVRYCSAKCQTMDWERHIFDCKAGKPISTIYYLARDLGRYTCKVPLHHQTCIDYGFDKAQRSLGSEGATELASFYRMLIRDVGIPLTLLRKLQKEGRLVEGIKCIFETCPPEIREQEDGPYHWFLVHQYLFDGRTADPVTHARQMLTHTSTMILRAWPYAGGSPSDTLETILSKRAKFSANQFNCFFFVAVIFDQSVPDPDIWLRLTFGFVAEQALNVNLGLKYAELCTRCTFKELCEAYEGSSIPALFARYGIVDVGHHPLFRDIMSGSPSTFKSVWRLKFYIEDVGHSRPGEHALPAPSVVSDYGYGNCKSAEETKLLDELYAQLFGKHAVDPLALHAACREGRLLEFAKKYVKLSPWTAKYARLLRNAYPF
;
A
#
# COMPACT_ATOMS: atom_id res chain seq x y z
N MET A 1 -52.95 -24.80 7.48
CA MET A 1 -52.08 -23.96 6.63
C MET A 1 -50.64 -24.40 6.86
N GLN A 2 -50.01 -25.04 5.88
CA GLN A 2 -48.59 -25.40 5.95
C GLN A 2 -47.74 -24.13 5.75
N PRO A 3 -46.56 -24.01 6.40
CA PRO A 3 -45.68 -22.87 6.20
C PRO A 3 -45.08 -22.93 4.78
N THR A 4 -45.29 -21.88 3.99
CA THR A 4 -44.64 -21.70 2.68
C THR A 4 -43.13 -21.71 2.84
N ALA A 5 -42.44 -22.63 2.16
CA ALA A 5 -40.98 -22.69 2.13
C ALA A 5 -40.42 -21.35 1.64
N HIS A 6 -39.60 -20.71 2.46
CA HIS A 6 -38.98 -19.43 2.13
C HIS A 6 -38.02 -19.63 0.95
N GLU A 7 -38.39 -19.17 -0.25
CA GLU A 7 -37.55 -19.27 -1.44
C GLU A 7 -36.19 -18.57 -1.20
N GLN A 8 -35.09 -19.26 -1.50
CA GLN A 8 -33.74 -18.76 -1.24
C GLN A 8 -33.08 -18.22 -2.51
N ARG A 9 -32.29 -17.16 -2.31
CA ARG A 9 -31.33 -16.49 -3.20
C ARG A 9 -30.16 -17.35 -3.68
N CYS A 10 -29.92 -17.55 -4.98
CA CYS A 10 -28.58 -17.92 -5.44
C CYS A 10 -27.58 -16.82 -5.02
N GLY A 11 -26.45 -17.21 -4.43
CA GLY A 11 -25.42 -16.29 -3.93
C GLY A 11 -24.67 -15.55 -5.02
N TYR A 12 -24.67 -16.08 -6.25
CA TYR A 12 -24.14 -15.35 -7.39
C TYR A 12 -25.14 -14.29 -7.85
N VAL A 13 -24.81 -13.02 -7.57
CA VAL A 13 -25.72 -11.87 -7.74
C VAL A 13 -26.25 -11.70 -9.17
N ASP A 14 -25.48 -12.08 -10.20
CA ASP A 14 -25.90 -11.94 -11.60
C ASP A 14 -26.80 -13.11 -12.07
N CYS A 15 -27.04 -14.14 -11.25
CA CYS A 15 -27.87 -15.29 -11.61
C CYS A 15 -29.37 -15.00 -11.42
N GLY A 16 -29.75 -14.30 -10.35
CA GLY A 16 -31.14 -13.97 -10.01
C GLY A 16 -32.05 -15.15 -9.62
N SER A 17 -31.62 -16.41 -9.77
CA SER A 17 -32.47 -17.58 -9.52
C SER A 17 -32.86 -17.73 -8.05
N THR A 18 -34.15 -17.90 -7.80
CA THR A 18 -34.74 -18.37 -6.54
C THR A 18 -35.05 -19.86 -6.62
N SER A 19 -34.70 -20.62 -5.58
CA SER A 19 -35.06 -22.04 -5.49
C SER A 19 -35.02 -22.50 -4.04
N SER A 20 -35.81 -23.53 -3.71
CA SER A 20 -35.68 -24.28 -2.46
C SER A 20 -34.44 -25.19 -2.43
N ASP A 21 -33.90 -25.54 -3.60
CA ASP A 21 -32.95 -26.65 -3.77
C ASP A 21 -31.51 -26.16 -4.04
N LEU A 22 -31.14 -25.01 -3.48
CA LEU A 22 -29.81 -24.45 -3.66
C LEU A 22 -28.74 -25.25 -2.90
N LYS A 23 -27.59 -25.46 -3.54
CA LYS A 23 -26.44 -26.19 -2.98
C LYS A 23 -25.58 -25.26 -2.14
N CYS A 24 -25.30 -25.65 -0.90
CA CYS A 24 -24.40 -24.90 -0.02
C CYS A 24 -22.95 -24.93 -0.50
N CYS A 25 -22.22 -23.84 -0.29
CA CYS A 25 -20.76 -23.84 -0.38
C CYS A 25 -20.18 -24.92 0.53
N ALA A 26 -19.43 -25.86 -0.05
CA ALA A 26 -18.88 -27.00 0.68
C ALA A 26 -17.97 -26.61 1.86
N ASN A 27 -17.33 -25.45 1.77
CA ASN A 27 -16.33 -25.01 2.75
C ASN A 27 -16.95 -24.23 3.92
N CYS A 28 -17.71 -23.15 3.66
CA CYS A 28 -18.29 -22.34 4.75
C CYS A 28 -19.73 -22.71 5.11
N ARG A 29 -20.47 -23.38 4.21
CA ARG A 29 -21.91 -23.67 4.31
C ARG A 29 -22.83 -22.44 4.51
N LYS A 30 -22.31 -21.21 4.37
CA LYS A 30 -23.06 -19.95 4.58
C LYS A 30 -23.77 -19.43 3.34
N VAL A 31 -23.16 -19.63 2.16
CA VAL A 31 -23.71 -19.17 0.86
C VAL A 31 -24.20 -20.38 0.08
N ARG A 32 -25.25 -20.20 -0.73
CA ARG A 32 -25.88 -21.25 -1.53
C ARG A 32 -25.93 -20.87 -3.01
N TYR A 33 -25.82 -21.85 -3.90
CA TYR A 33 -25.76 -21.64 -5.35
C TYR A 33 -26.69 -22.61 -6.07
N CYS A 34 -27.28 -22.18 -7.18
CA CYS A 34 -28.08 -23.07 -8.03
C CYS A 34 -27.22 -24.09 -8.79
N SER A 35 -25.94 -23.79 -9.00
CA SER A 35 -25.01 -24.63 -9.76
C SER A 35 -23.56 -24.41 -9.34
N ALA A 36 -22.70 -25.38 -9.66
CA ALA A 36 -21.25 -25.26 -9.51
C ALA A 36 -20.69 -24.09 -10.36
N LYS A 37 -21.29 -23.82 -11.52
CA LYS A 37 -20.92 -22.67 -12.37
C LYS A 37 -21.12 -21.35 -11.63
N CYS A 38 -22.28 -21.15 -10.98
CA CYS A 38 -22.53 -19.95 -10.18
C CYS A 38 -21.57 -19.84 -8.99
N GLN A 39 -21.26 -20.95 -8.33
CA GLN A 39 -20.26 -20.96 -7.27
C GLN A 39 -18.87 -20.53 -7.78
N THR A 40 -18.42 -21.04 -8.93
CA THR A 40 -17.13 -20.66 -9.53
C THR A 40 -17.09 -19.18 -9.92
N MET A 41 -18.19 -18.65 -10.48
CA MET A 41 -18.29 -17.25 -10.89
C MET A 41 -18.30 -16.29 -9.69
N ASP A 42 -18.94 -16.68 -8.59
CA ASP A 42 -18.96 -15.91 -7.35
C ASP A 42 -17.69 -16.08 -6.51
N TRP A 43 -16.88 -17.10 -6.79
CA TRP A 43 -15.74 -17.47 -5.95
C TRP A 43 -14.71 -16.35 -5.79
N GLU A 44 -14.50 -15.53 -6.82
CA GLU A 44 -13.60 -14.37 -6.78
C GLU A 44 -13.96 -13.38 -5.67
N ARG A 45 -15.24 -13.31 -5.27
CA ARG A 45 -15.73 -12.46 -4.18
C ARG A 45 -15.96 -13.26 -2.91
N HIS A 46 -16.64 -14.40 -3.02
CA HIS A 46 -17.02 -15.22 -1.87
C HIS A 46 -15.81 -15.76 -1.09
N ILE A 47 -14.66 -15.97 -1.74
CA ILE A 47 -13.47 -16.53 -1.07
C ILE A 47 -13.06 -15.72 0.17
N PHE A 48 -13.23 -14.40 0.15
CA PHE A 48 -12.85 -13.51 1.26
C PHE A 48 -13.68 -13.75 2.51
N ASP A 49 -14.98 -14.00 2.36
CA ASP A 49 -15.87 -14.33 3.47
C ASP A 49 -15.76 -15.82 3.84
N CYS A 50 -15.59 -16.68 2.83
CA CYS A 50 -15.52 -18.12 2.99
C CYS A 50 -14.28 -18.57 3.76
N LYS A 51 -13.16 -17.88 3.57
CA LYS A 51 -11.87 -18.18 4.19
C LYS A 51 -11.41 -17.09 5.16
N ALA A 52 -12.35 -16.35 5.77
CA ALA A 52 -12.04 -15.35 6.77
C ALA A 52 -11.03 -15.89 7.82
N GLY A 53 -9.93 -15.17 8.00
CA GLY A 53 -8.83 -15.57 8.91
C GLY A 53 -7.84 -16.61 8.38
N LYS A 54 -7.95 -17.05 7.11
CA LYS A 54 -6.98 -17.94 6.46
C LYS A 54 -6.26 -17.24 5.31
N PRO A 55 -5.02 -17.64 4.96
CA PRO A 55 -4.31 -17.06 3.82
C PRO A 55 -5.09 -17.25 2.50
N ILE A 56 -5.29 -16.14 1.78
CA ILE A 56 -5.91 -16.10 0.45
C ILE A 56 -4.80 -15.80 -0.57
N SER A 57 -4.87 -16.42 -1.74
CA SER A 57 -3.89 -16.15 -2.79
C SER A 57 -4.00 -14.73 -3.33
N THR A 58 -2.85 -14.13 -3.60
CA THR A 58 -2.70 -12.78 -4.18
C THR A 58 -3.47 -12.59 -5.49
N ILE A 59 -3.55 -13.62 -6.34
CA ILE A 59 -4.39 -13.61 -7.56
C ILE A 59 -5.88 -13.29 -7.32
N TYR A 60 -6.44 -13.68 -6.17
CA TYR A 60 -7.86 -13.40 -5.89
C TYR A 60 -8.07 -11.96 -5.45
N TYR A 61 -7.09 -11.34 -4.78
CA TYR A 61 -7.11 -9.90 -4.53
C TYR A 61 -7.00 -9.13 -5.86
N LEU A 62 -6.13 -9.58 -6.77
CA LEU A 62 -6.02 -9.00 -8.12
C LEU A 62 -7.36 -9.08 -8.86
N ALA A 63 -7.96 -10.26 -8.97
CA ALA A 63 -9.22 -10.45 -9.68
C ALA A 63 -10.39 -9.66 -9.06
N ARG A 64 -10.43 -9.54 -7.73
CA ARG A 64 -11.43 -8.74 -7.01
C ARG A 64 -11.32 -7.26 -7.36
N ASP A 65 -10.10 -6.71 -7.30
CA ASP A 65 -9.85 -5.27 -7.50
C ASP A 65 -10.02 -4.89 -8.99
N LEU A 66 -9.72 -5.82 -9.90
CA LEU A 66 -10.01 -5.74 -11.34
C LEU A 66 -11.41 -6.28 -11.68
N GLY A 67 -12.39 -6.01 -10.81
CA GLY A 67 -13.75 -6.55 -10.88
C GLY A 67 -14.46 -6.29 -12.23
N ARG A 68 -15.57 -7.00 -12.46
CA ARG A 68 -16.36 -6.93 -13.73
C ARG A 68 -16.80 -5.52 -14.12
N TYR A 69 -17.10 -4.68 -13.14
CA TYR A 69 -17.71 -3.36 -13.35
C TYR A 69 -16.79 -2.19 -12.95
N THR A 70 -15.63 -2.48 -12.34
CA THR A 70 -14.70 -1.46 -11.83
C THR A 70 -13.27 -1.94 -12.02
N CYS A 71 -12.43 -1.13 -12.68
CA CYS A 71 -10.98 -1.35 -12.68
C CYS A 71 -10.38 -0.49 -11.57
N LYS A 72 -9.83 -1.11 -10.52
CA LYS A 72 -9.09 -0.40 -9.47
C LYS A 72 -7.68 -0.98 -9.38
N VAL A 73 -6.69 -0.10 -9.23
CA VAL A 73 -5.33 -0.52 -8.90
C VAL A 73 -5.37 -1.32 -7.58
N PRO A 74 -4.80 -2.53 -7.53
CA PRO A 74 -4.81 -3.34 -6.32
C PRO A 74 -4.14 -2.63 -5.14
N LEU A 75 -4.70 -2.79 -3.94
CA LEU A 75 -4.16 -2.22 -2.71
C LEU A 75 -3.46 -3.26 -1.82
N HIS A 76 -3.71 -4.55 -2.07
CA HIS A 76 -3.11 -5.62 -1.27
C HIS A 76 -1.61 -5.70 -1.56
N HIS A 77 -0.78 -5.33 -0.57
CA HIS A 77 0.67 -5.18 -0.70
C HIS A 77 1.36 -6.33 -1.46
N GLN A 78 1.16 -7.59 -1.04
CA GLN A 78 1.80 -8.72 -1.72
C GLN A 78 1.28 -8.92 -3.14
N THR A 79 0.03 -8.56 -3.43
CA THR A 79 -0.49 -8.58 -4.81
C THR A 79 0.18 -7.53 -5.66
N CYS A 80 0.46 -6.35 -5.09
CA CYS A 80 1.16 -5.30 -5.81
C CYS A 80 2.59 -5.73 -6.18
N ILE A 81 3.28 -6.44 -5.29
CA ILE A 81 4.60 -7.01 -5.55
C ILE A 81 4.52 -8.14 -6.59
N ASP A 82 3.68 -9.15 -6.33
CA ASP A 82 3.60 -10.38 -7.13
C ASP A 82 3.29 -10.14 -8.61
N TYR A 83 2.56 -9.06 -8.89
CA TYR A 83 2.07 -8.72 -10.22
C TYR A 83 2.64 -7.39 -10.75
N GLY A 84 3.70 -6.87 -10.13
CA GLY A 84 4.45 -5.74 -10.68
C GLY A 84 3.81 -4.35 -10.52
N PHE A 85 2.69 -4.20 -9.80
CA PHE A 85 2.08 -2.89 -9.54
C PHE A 85 2.94 -2.01 -8.65
N ASP A 86 3.62 -2.59 -7.66
CA ASP A 86 4.55 -1.83 -6.82
C ASP A 86 5.68 -1.23 -7.68
N LYS A 87 6.22 -2.03 -8.60
CA LYS A 87 7.24 -1.58 -9.55
C LYS A 87 6.69 -0.60 -10.59
N ALA A 88 5.48 -0.81 -11.08
CA ALA A 88 4.81 0.12 -12.01
C ALA A 88 4.58 1.47 -11.34
N GLN A 89 4.07 1.48 -10.11
CA GLN A 89 3.86 2.70 -9.34
C GLN A 89 5.18 3.46 -9.13
N ARG A 90 6.26 2.76 -8.78
CA ARG A 90 7.57 3.40 -8.58
C ARG A 90 8.22 3.88 -9.86
N SER A 91 8.12 3.13 -10.96
CA SER A 91 8.84 3.43 -12.21
C SER A 91 8.05 4.33 -13.16
N LEU A 92 6.72 4.31 -13.09
CA LEU A 92 5.81 4.94 -14.05
C LEU A 92 4.71 5.77 -13.37
N GLY A 93 4.63 5.79 -12.04
CA GLY A 93 3.60 6.49 -11.30
C GLY A 93 2.22 5.84 -11.33
N SER A 94 1.22 6.60 -10.90
CA SER A 94 -0.19 6.17 -10.87
C SER A 94 -0.73 5.79 -12.24
N GLU A 95 -0.30 6.49 -13.30
CA GLU A 95 -0.69 6.21 -14.68
C GLU A 95 -0.18 4.82 -15.10
N GLY A 96 1.09 4.49 -14.85
CA GLY A 96 1.60 3.16 -15.15
C GLY A 96 0.95 2.04 -14.33
N ALA A 97 0.59 2.29 -13.07
CA ALA A 97 -0.18 1.34 -12.28
C ALA A 97 -1.61 1.14 -12.84
N THR A 98 -2.21 2.20 -13.40
CA THR A 98 -3.51 2.17 -14.06
C THR A 98 -3.45 1.42 -15.39
N GLU A 99 -2.42 1.65 -16.21
CA GLU A 99 -2.17 0.89 -17.44
C GLU A 99 -1.96 -0.59 -17.15
N LEU A 100 -1.20 -0.91 -16.11
CA LEU A 100 -1.03 -2.29 -15.66
C LEU A 100 -2.34 -2.92 -15.17
N ALA A 101 -3.19 -2.16 -14.48
CA ALA A 101 -4.52 -2.62 -14.07
C ALA A 101 -5.40 -2.93 -15.30
N SER A 102 -5.40 -2.04 -16.29
CA SER A 102 -6.10 -2.22 -17.56
C SER A 102 -5.59 -3.45 -18.31
N PHE A 103 -4.28 -3.65 -18.36
CA PHE A 103 -3.66 -4.82 -18.97
C PHE A 103 -4.08 -6.14 -18.30
N TYR A 104 -4.00 -6.24 -16.97
CA TYR A 104 -4.43 -7.44 -16.26
C TYR A 104 -5.94 -7.67 -16.36
N ARG A 105 -6.74 -6.60 -16.38
CA ARG A 105 -8.18 -6.70 -16.59
C ARG A 105 -8.47 -7.31 -17.96
N MET A 106 -7.84 -6.82 -19.01
CA MET A 106 -7.97 -7.38 -20.36
C MET A 106 -7.59 -8.86 -20.39
N LEU A 107 -6.44 -9.23 -19.80
CA LEU A 107 -6.02 -10.63 -19.71
C LEU A 107 -7.07 -11.53 -19.03
N ILE A 108 -7.59 -11.11 -17.88
CA ILE A 108 -8.48 -11.92 -17.07
C ILE A 108 -9.91 -11.95 -17.64
N ARG A 109 -10.38 -10.86 -18.24
CA ARG A 109 -11.79 -10.68 -18.62
C ARG A 109 -12.04 -10.82 -20.10
N ASP A 110 -11.19 -10.21 -20.92
CA ASP A 110 -11.41 -10.11 -22.36
C ASP A 110 -10.77 -11.31 -23.05
N VAL A 111 -9.53 -11.66 -22.68
CA VAL A 111 -8.86 -12.90 -23.11
C VAL A 111 -9.38 -14.11 -22.34
N GLY A 112 -9.84 -13.91 -21.10
CA GLY A 112 -10.49 -14.97 -20.29
C GLY A 112 -9.51 -16.00 -19.70
N ILE A 113 -8.27 -15.60 -19.38
CA ILE A 113 -7.28 -16.54 -18.86
C ILE A 113 -7.70 -17.09 -17.48
N PRO A 114 -7.53 -18.41 -17.23
CA PRO A 114 -7.78 -18.96 -15.90
C PRO A 114 -6.86 -18.34 -14.84
N LEU A 115 -7.42 -17.86 -13.73
CA LEU A 115 -6.64 -17.29 -12.61
C LEU A 115 -5.57 -18.28 -12.07
N THR A 116 -5.86 -19.58 -12.12
CA THR A 116 -4.92 -20.64 -11.72
C THR A 116 -3.69 -20.70 -12.62
N LEU A 117 -3.85 -20.46 -13.93
CA LEU A 117 -2.75 -20.39 -14.88
C LEU A 117 -1.90 -19.14 -14.63
N LEU A 118 -2.54 -17.96 -14.49
CA LEU A 118 -1.81 -16.72 -14.22
C LEU A 118 -1.01 -16.80 -12.91
N ARG A 119 -1.59 -17.42 -11.87
CA ARG A 119 -0.89 -17.70 -10.61
C ARG A 119 0.29 -18.66 -10.79
N LYS A 120 0.15 -19.70 -11.61
CA LYS A 120 1.23 -20.65 -11.89
C LYS A 120 2.41 -19.94 -12.57
N LEU A 121 2.13 -19.15 -13.61
CA LEU A 121 3.15 -18.36 -14.32
C LEU A 121 3.86 -17.38 -13.37
N GLN A 122 3.11 -16.71 -12.49
CA GLN A 122 3.68 -15.84 -11.46
C GLN A 122 4.64 -16.58 -10.52
N LYS A 123 4.22 -17.73 -9.97
CA LYS A 123 5.06 -18.53 -9.07
C LYS A 123 6.32 -19.08 -9.73
N GLU A 124 6.26 -19.38 -11.02
CA GLU A 124 7.39 -19.89 -11.80
C GLU A 124 8.32 -18.77 -12.30
N GLY A 125 7.96 -17.49 -12.12
CA GLY A 125 8.73 -16.36 -12.66
C GLY A 125 8.63 -16.25 -14.18
N ARG A 126 7.56 -16.79 -14.78
CA ARG A 126 7.38 -16.94 -16.25
C ARG A 126 6.22 -16.10 -16.79
N LEU A 127 5.88 -15.01 -16.10
CA LEU A 127 4.78 -14.13 -16.53
C LEU A 127 5.00 -13.59 -17.94
N VAL A 128 6.20 -13.07 -18.25
CA VAL A 128 6.48 -12.49 -19.57
C VAL A 128 6.33 -13.51 -20.69
N GLU A 129 6.98 -14.66 -20.55
CA GLU A 129 6.96 -15.76 -21.53
C GLU A 129 5.53 -16.30 -21.70
N GLY A 130 4.85 -16.58 -20.59
CA GLY A 130 3.51 -17.14 -20.60
C GLY A 130 2.48 -16.19 -21.20
N ILE A 131 2.58 -14.88 -20.91
CA ILE A 131 1.71 -13.86 -21.51
C ILE A 131 1.93 -13.80 -23.02
N LYS A 132 3.17 -13.76 -23.51
CA LYS A 132 3.44 -13.75 -24.96
C LYS A 132 2.83 -14.96 -25.66
N CYS A 133 3.01 -16.15 -25.09
CA CYS A 133 2.42 -17.39 -25.61
C CYS A 133 0.88 -17.34 -25.64
N ILE A 134 0.25 -16.72 -24.64
CA ILE A 134 -1.21 -16.50 -24.65
C ILE A 134 -1.61 -15.59 -25.81
N PHE A 135 -0.90 -14.48 -26.03
CA PHE A 135 -1.21 -13.53 -27.12
C PHE A 135 -0.92 -14.07 -28.52
N GLU A 136 0.00 -15.03 -28.68
CA GLU A 136 0.20 -15.76 -29.94
C GLU A 136 -1.06 -16.54 -30.37
N THR A 137 -1.91 -16.91 -29.42
CA THR A 137 -3.18 -17.62 -29.67
C THR A 137 -4.40 -16.70 -29.79
N CYS A 138 -4.23 -15.40 -29.54
CA CYS A 138 -5.31 -14.42 -29.60
C CYS A 138 -5.54 -13.91 -31.05
N PRO A 139 -6.75 -13.42 -31.36
CA PRO A 139 -7.03 -12.76 -32.63
C PRO A 139 -6.09 -11.56 -32.90
N PRO A 140 -5.67 -11.31 -34.15
CA PRO A 140 -4.77 -10.22 -34.51
C PRO A 140 -5.25 -8.85 -34.02
N GLU A 141 -6.55 -8.62 -33.97
CA GLU A 141 -7.16 -7.34 -33.59
C GLU A 141 -6.80 -6.93 -32.14
N ILE A 142 -6.67 -7.90 -31.24
CA ILE A 142 -6.28 -7.68 -29.84
C ILE A 142 -4.75 -7.48 -29.74
N ARG A 143 -4.00 -8.13 -30.63
CA ARG A 143 -2.53 -8.14 -30.63
C ARG A 143 -1.91 -6.91 -31.30
N GLU A 144 -2.56 -6.41 -32.35
CA GLU A 144 -2.03 -5.40 -33.28
C GLU A 144 -2.69 -4.02 -33.06
N GLN A 145 -3.47 -3.86 -31.99
CA GLN A 145 -4.00 -2.55 -31.60
C GLN A 145 -2.83 -1.61 -31.24
N GLU A 146 -2.64 -0.59 -32.08
CA GLU A 146 -1.69 0.49 -31.83
C GLU A 146 -2.05 1.21 -30.51
N ASP A 147 -1.03 1.45 -29.68
CA ASP A 147 -1.17 1.95 -28.30
C ASP A 147 -2.08 1.10 -27.38
N GLY A 148 -2.36 -0.15 -27.75
CA GLY A 148 -3.16 -1.07 -26.95
C GLY A 148 -2.44 -1.62 -25.72
N PRO A 149 -3.16 -2.21 -24.75
CA PRO A 149 -2.57 -2.74 -23.52
C PRO A 149 -1.48 -3.81 -23.75
N TYR A 150 -1.57 -4.59 -24.84
CA TYR A 150 -0.53 -5.56 -25.18
C TYR A 150 0.75 -4.89 -25.69
N HIS A 151 0.64 -3.84 -26.51
CA HIS A 151 1.79 -3.04 -26.92
C HIS A 151 2.47 -2.41 -25.69
N TRP A 152 1.68 -1.83 -24.78
CA TRP A 152 2.18 -1.32 -23.51
C TRP A 152 2.94 -2.40 -22.72
N PHE A 153 2.40 -3.62 -22.62
CA PHE A 153 3.09 -4.75 -21.97
C PHE A 153 4.43 -5.08 -22.63
N LEU A 154 4.51 -5.09 -23.96
CA LEU A 154 5.75 -5.38 -24.68
C LEU A 154 6.86 -4.37 -24.37
N VAL A 155 6.52 -3.09 -24.17
CA VAL A 155 7.46 -2.05 -23.76
C VAL A 155 7.87 -2.19 -22.29
N HIS A 156 6.95 -2.65 -21.43
CA HIS A 156 7.12 -2.67 -19.97
C HIS A 156 7.34 -4.07 -19.37
N GLN A 157 7.91 -5.01 -20.14
CA GLN A 157 8.20 -6.39 -19.67
C GLN A 157 9.06 -6.43 -18.41
N TYR A 158 9.93 -5.43 -18.21
CA TYR A 158 10.79 -5.30 -17.03
C TYR A 158 9.99 -5.23 -15.72
N LEU A 159 8.70 -4.88 -15.76
CA LEU A 159 7.82 -4.88 -14.59
C LEU A 159 7.56 -6.29 -14.04
N PHE A 160 7.76 -7.34 -14.85
CA PHE A 160 7.29 -8.70 -14.56
C PHE A 160 8.42 -9.74 -14.37
N ASP A 161 9.63 -9.48 -14.86
CA ASP A 161 10.73 -10.48 -14.92
C ASP A 161 11.93 -10.14 -14.03
N GLY A 162 11.78 -9.18 -13.11
CA GLY A 162 12.82 -8.77 -12.18
C GLY A 162 13.97 -7.96 -12.81
N ARG A 163 13.98 -7.77 -14.14
CA ARG A 163 15.01 -6.95 -14.80
C ARG A 163 14.87 -5.48 -14.41
N THR A 164 15.98 -4.78 -14.24
CA THR A 164 15.95 -3.32 -14.07
C THR A 164 15.54 -2.68 -15.38
N ALA A 165 14.69 -1.64 -15.31
CA ALA A 165 14.46 -0.78 -16.46
C ALA A 165 15.79 -0.24 -16.99
N ASP A 166 15.86 0.05 -18.29
CA ASP A 166 16.99 0.80 -18.85
C ASP A 166 17.17 2.09 -18.02
N PRO A 167 18.35 2.31 -17.38
CA PRO A 167 18.51 3.41 -16.42
C PRO A 167 18.21 4.78 -17.01
N VAL A 168 18.50 4.98 -18.29
CA VAL A 168 18.26 6.25 -19.00
C VAL A 168 16.77 6.46 -19.24
N THR A 169 16.07 5.44 -19.73
CA THR A 169 14.61 5.48 -19.95
C THR A 169 13.87 5.66 -18.63
N HIS A 170 14.28 4.94 -17.58
CA HIS A 170 13.72 5.08 -16.23
C HIS A 170 13.91 6.49 -15.66
N ALA A 171 15.13 7.04 -15.75
CA ALA A 171 15.40 8.40 -15.29
C ALA A 171 14.57 9.45 -16.04
N ARG A 172 14.40 9.26 -17.37
CA ARG A 172 13.56 10.14 -18.19
C ARG A 172 12.09 10.05 -17.80
N GLN A 173 11.56 8.84 -17.62
CA GLN A 173 10.17 8.62 -17.21
C GLN A 173 9.90 9.20 -15.82
N MET A 174 10.80 9.00 -14.86
CA MET A 174 10.73 9.60 -13.53
C MET A 174 10.74 11.13 -13.56
N LEU A 175 11.58 11.73 -14.39
CA LEU A 175 11.61 13.18 -14.56
C LEU A 175 10.31 13.71 -15.16
N THR A 176 9.78 13.06 -16.21
CA THR A 176 8.51 13.43 -16.84
C THR A 176 7.35 13.32 -15.85
N HIS A 177 7.31 12.21 -15.09
CA HIS A 177 6.29 11.98 -14.07
C HIS A 177 6.33 13.05 -12.99
N THR A 178 7.50 13.28 -12.38
CA THR A 178 7.71 14.30 -11.35
C THR A 178 7.32 15.69 -11.85
N SER A 179 7.68 16.03 -13.09
CA SER A 179 7.31 17.30 -13.72
C SER A 179 5.80 17.47 -13.85
N THR A 180 5.10 16.41 -14.25
CA THR A 180 3.64 16.38 -14.39
C THR A 180 2.94 16.57 -13.05
N MET A 181 3.41 15.88 -12.00
CA MET A 181 2.88 16.03 -10.63
C MET A 181 3.02 17.47 -10.13
N ILE A 182 4.19 18.08 -10.34
CA ILE A 182 4.48 19.46 -9.95
C ILE A 182 3.54 20.43 -10.67
N LEU A 183 3.39 20.28 -11.99
CA LEU A 183 2.50 21.12 -12.80
C LEU A 183 1.03 21.03 -12.33
N ARG A 184 0.55 19.82 -12.02
CA ARG A 184 -0.82 19.59 -11.52
C ARG A 184 -1.09 20.21 -10.16
N ALA A 185 -0.11 20.19 -9.25
CA ALA A 185 -0.26 20.77 -7.92
C ALA A 185 -0.09 22.30 -7.88
N TRP A 186 0.56 22.88 -8.89
CA TRP A 186 0.92 24.30 -8.90
C TRP A 186 -0.26 25.26 -8.73
N PRO A 187 -1.41 25.07 -9.40
CA PRO A 187 -2.57 25.94 -9.21
C PRO A 187 -3.10 25.95 -7.78
N TYR A 188 -3.03 24.82 -7.08
CA TYR A 188 -3.46 24.73 -5.68
C TYR A 188 -2.60 25.60 -4.76
N ALA A 189 -1.31 25.73 -5.06
CA ALA A 189 -0.39 26.60 -4.33
C ALA A 189 -0.49 28.09 -4.72
N GLY A 190 -1.50 28.48 -5.51
CA GLY A 190 -1.70 29.85 -5.99
C GLY A 190 -0.94 30.20 -7.28
N GLY A 191 -0.39 29.19 -7.95
CA GLY A 191 0.29 29.31 -9.23
C GLY A 191 -0.64 29.45 -10.44
N SER A 192 -0.11 29.90 -11.58
CA SER A 192 -0.87 29.88 -12.83
C SER A 192 -0.81 28.50 -13.49
N PRO A 193 -1.93 27.92 -13.98
CA PRO A 193 -1.91 26.69 -14.78
C PRO A 193 -1.07 26.78 -16.06
N SER A 194 -0.77 27.99 -16.53
CA SER A 194 0.06 28.25 -17.70
C SER A 194 1.56 28.43 -17.39
N ASP A 195 1.96 28.42 -16.11
CA ASP A 195 3.37 28.54 -15.75
C ASP A 195 4.15 27.30 -16.22
N THR A 196 5.31 27.51 -16.83
CA THR A 196 6.23 26.43 -17.22
C THR A 196 6.90 25.81 -16.00
N LEU A 197 7.41 24.58 -16.13
CA LEU A 197 8.16 23.93 -15.04
C LEU A 197 9.32 24.80 -14.55
N GLU A 198 10.07 25.45 -15.45
CA GLU A 198 11.15 26.37 -15.10
C GLU A 198 10.65 27.55 -14.25
N THR A 199 9.52 28.14 -14.64
CA THR A 199 8.86 29.22 -13.89
C THR A 199 8.46 28.75 -12.49
N ILE A 200 7.88 27.54 -12.39
CA ILE A 200 7.49 26.94 -11.12
C ILE A 200 8.70 26.73 -10.22
N LEU A 201 9.78 26.14 -10.75
CA LEU A 201 11.00 25.89 -10.00
C LEU A 201 11.62 27.19 -9.46
N SER A 202 11.61 28.26 -10.27
CA SER A 202 12.06 29.60 -9.86
C SER A 202 11.18 30.21 -8.76
N LYS A 203 9.85 30.15 -8.91
CA LYS A 203 8.91 30.68 -7.90
C LYS A 203 8.97 29.88 -6.60
N ARG A 204 9.10 28.56 -6.69
CA ARG A 204 9.23 27.64 -5.55
C ARG A 204 10.52 27.87 -4.75
N ALA A 205 11.57 28.44 -5.35
CA ALA A 205 12.78 28.79 -4.61
C ALA A 205 12.54 29.79 -3.46
N LYS A 206 11.39 30.48 -3.46
CA LYS A 206 10.97 31.39 -2.39
C LYS A 206 10.20 30.71 -1.27
N PHE A 207 9.89 29.41 -1.38
CA PHE A 207 9.14 28.69 -0.36
C PHE A 207 10.00 28.46 0.89
N SER A 208 9.37 28.56 2.06
CA SER A 208 9.95 28.00 3.28
C SER A 208 10.13 26.48 3.12
N ALA A 209 10.98 25.86 3.94
CA ALA A 209 11.14 24.40 3.92
C ALA A 209 9.81 23.67 4.14
N ASN A 210 8.93 24.21 4.99
CA ASN A 210 7.63 23.63 5.28
C ASN A 210 6.64 23.84 4.12
N GLN A 211 6.63 25.00 3.48
CA GLN A 211 5.86 25.24 2.26
C GLN A 211 6.30 24.31 1.13
N PHE A 212 7.61 24.10 0.98
CA PHE A 212 8.16 23.12 0.03
C PHE A 212 7.65 21.71 0.32
N ASN A 213 7.72 21.27 1.58
CA ASN A 213 7.24 19.95 1.99
C ASN A 213 5.73 19.80 1.74
N CYS A 214 4.92 20.80 2.07
CA CYS A 214 3.48 20.78 1.80
C CYS A 214 3.19 20.75 0.30
N PHE A 215 3.92 21.52 -0.50
CA PHE A 215 3.74 21.54 -1.94
C PHE A 215 4.08 20.21 -2.58
N PHE A 216 5.24 19.65 -2.22
CA PHE A 216 5.66 18.34 -2.73
C PHE A 216 4.68 17.25 -2.29
N PHE A 217 4.19 17.31 -1.04
CA PHE A 217 3.15 16.42 -0.55
C PHE A 217 1.85 16.52 -1.36
N VAL A 218 1.34 17.72 -1.62
CA VAL A 218 0.14 17.91 -2.45
C VAL A 218 0.34 17.33 -3.85
N ALA A 219 1.52 17.49 -4.45
CA ALA A 219 1.84 16.89 -5.75
C ALA A 219 1.74 15.36 -5.74
N VAL A 220 2.20 14.72 -4.67
CA VAL A 220 2.04 13.26 -4.46
C VAL A 220 0.56 12.88 -4.33
N ILE A 221 -0.20 13.60 -3.52
CA ILE A 221 -1.62 13.32 -3.27
C ILE A 221 -2.49 13.50 -4.51
N PHE A 222 -2.26 14.55 -5.29
CA PHE A 222 -3.03 14.82 -6.52
C PHE A 222 -2.76 13.81 -7.62
N ASP A 223 -1.60 13.17 -7.59
CA ASP A 223 -1.30 12.05 -8.46
C ASP A 223 -1.94 10.73 -7.98
N GLN A 224 -2.70 10.74 -6.88
CA GLN A 224 -3.23 9.52 -6.22
C GLN A 224 -2.13 8.53 -5.82
N SER A 225 -0.91 9.04 -5.69
CA SER A 225 0.26 8.31 -5.26
C SER A 225 0.36 8.34 -3.72
N VAL A 226 1.01 7.34 -3.14
CA VAL A 226 1.35 7.31 -1.70
C VAL A 226 2.80 7.78 -1.57
N PRO A 227 3.15 8.62 -0.56
CA PRO A 227 4.55 8.96 -0.33
C PRO A 227 5.40 7.70 -0.18
N ASP A 228 6.51 7.63 -0.93
CA ASP A 228 7.38 6.47 -0.91
C ASP A 228 7.87 6.18 0.52
N PRO A 229 8.11 4.89 0.86
CA PRO A 229 8.53 4.44 2.19
C PRO A 229 9.75 5.16 2.76
N ASP A 230 10.66 5.61 1.90
CA ASP A 230 11.94 6.24 2.23
C ASP A 230 11.85 7.78 2.32
N ILE A 231 10.72 8.37 1.93
CA ILE A 231 10.56 9.83 1.94
C ILE A 231 10.04 10.30 3.29
N TRP A 232 10.72 11.30 3.87
CA TRP A 232 10.38 11.90 5.17
C TRP A 232 8.92 12.36 5.32
N LEU A 233 8.28 12.73 4.20
CA LEU A 233 6.85 13.08 4.14
C LEU A 233 5.94 11.98 4.69
N ARG A 234 6.33 10.72 4.58
CA ARG A 234 5.57 9.59 5.10
C ARG A 234 5.44 9.64 6.63
N LEU A 235 6.48 10.12 7.31
CA LEU A 235 6.44 10.36 8.74
C LEU A 235 5.68 11.65 9.06
N THR A 236 6.02 12.77 8.39
CA THR A 236 5.48 14.09 8.76
C THR A 236 4.01 14.29 8.38
N PHE A 237 3.46 13.51 7.46
CA PHE A 237 2.02 13.48 7.16
C PHE A 237 1.30 12.27 7.77
N GLY A 238 1.97 11.47 8.59
CA GLY A 238 1.34 10.43 9.40
C GLY A 238 1.02 9.11 8.68
N PHE A 239 1.55 8.90 7.47
CA PHE A 239 1.32 7.68 6.68
C PHE A 239 1.85 6.41 7.34
N VAL A 240 2.85 6.50 8.21
CA VAL A 240 3.29 5.34 9.02
C VAL A 240 2.20 4.83 9.97
N ALA A 241 1.17 5.63 10.27
CA ALA A 241 0.02 5.17 11.03
C ALA A 241 -1.03 4.44 10.15
N GLU A 242 -1.03 4.64 8.82
CA GLU A 242 -2.13 4.27 7.91
C GLU A 242 -2.65 2.84 8.10
N GLN A 243 -1.74 1.84 8.13
CA GLN A 243 -2.12 0.45 8.34
C GLN A 243 -2.86 0.23 9.67
N ALA A 244 -2.43 0.91 10.74
CA ALA A 244 -3.06 0.80 12.06
C ALA A 244 -4.37 1.60 12.15
N LEU A 245 -4.53 2.63 11.33
CA LEU A 245 -5.78 3.37 11.19
C LEU A 245 -6.83 2.57 10.40
N ASN A 246 -6.41 1.62 9.55
CA ASN A 246 -7.27 0.93 8.59
C ASN A 246 -8.04 1.90 7.68
N VAL A 247 -7.38 2.98 7.25
CA VAL A 247 -7.91 3.99 6.32
C VAL A 247 -6.95 4.15 5.14
N ASN A 248 -7.43 4.71 4.03
CA ASN A 248 -6.55 5.22 2.98
C ASN A 248 -6.30 6.70 3.24
N LEU A 249 -5.15 7.02 3.84
CA LEU A 249 -4.82 8.36 4.28
C LEU A 249 -4.60 9.29 3.08
N GLY A 250 -4.07 8.76 1.97
CA GLY A 250 -3.93 9.48 0.71
C GLY A 250 -5.25 10.04 0.18
N LEU A 251 -6.30 9.21 0.13
CA LEU A 251 -7.65 9.64 -0.27
C LEU A 251 -8.23 10.68 0.68
N LYS A 252 -7.95 10.56 1.98
CA LYS A 252 -8.44 11.51 2.99
C LYS A 252 -7.73 12.86 2.91
N TYR A 253 -6.43 12.87 2.60
CA TYR A 253 -5.73 14.11 2.27
C TYR A 253 -6.20 14.71 0.94
N ALA A 254 -6.47 13.88 -0.08
CA ALA A 254 -7.03 14.37 -1.34
C ALA A 254 -8.39 15.04 -1.09
N GLU A 255 -9.27 14.40 -0.31
CA GLU A 255 -10.53 14.97 0.14
C GLU A 255 -10.30 16.29 0.89
N LEU A 256 -9.33 16.36 1.81
CA LEU A 256 -9.00 17.59 2.52
C LEU A 256 -8.58 18.71 1.58
N CYS A 257 -7.71 18.43 0.62
CA CYS A 257 -7.23 19.41 -0.36
C CYS A 257 -8.34 19.93 -1.30
N THR A 258 -9.48 19.25 -1.40
CA THR A 258 -10.65 19.82 -2.09
C THR A 258 -11.41 20.85 -1.26
N ARG A 259 -11.13 20.93 0.05
CA ARG A 259 -11.91 21.71 1.03
C ARG A 259 -11.10 22.82 1.68
N CYS A 260 -9.79 22.67 1.83
CA CYS A 260 -8.91 23.69 2.38
C CYS A 260 -8.04 24.36 1.31
N THR A 261 -7.45 25.50 1.67
CA THR A 261 -6.46 26.20 0.86
C THR A 261 -5.05 25.67 1.14
N PHE A 262 -4.13 25.86 0.20
CA PHE A 262 -2.72 25.56 0.41
C PHE A 262 -2.11 26.30 1.62
N LYS A 263 -2.56 27.52 1.88
CA LYS A 263 -2.13 28.31 3.05
C LYS A 263 -2.59 27.64 4.35
N GLU A 264 -3.86 27.25 4.46
CA GLU A 264 -4.36 26.55 5.64
C GLU A 264 -3.65 25.21 5.87
N LEU A 265 -3.34 24.47 4.81
CA LEU A 265 -2.56 23.24 4.90
C LEU A 265 -1.15 23.51 5.45
N CYS A 266 -0.45 24.52 4.90
CA CYS A 266 0.88 24.91 5.38
C CYS A 266 0.83 25.34 6.85
N GLU A 267 -0.11 26.20 7.23
CA GLU A 267 -0.26 26.66 8.62
C GLU A 267 -0.56 25.50 9.57
N ALA A 268 -1.40 24.55 9.16
CA ALA A 268 -1.71 23.38 9.97
C ALA A 268 -0.53 22.40 10.08
N TYR A 269 0.26 22.25 9.02
CA TYR A 269 1.48 21.46 9.03
C TYR A 269 2.52 22.09 9.96
N GLU A 270 2.77 23.38 9.82
CA GLU A 270 3.72 24.14 10.64
C GLU A 270 3.33 24.16 12.12
N GLY A 271 2.03 24.26 12.42
CA GLY A 271 1.48 24.31 13.77
C GLY A 271 1.13 22.96 14.40
N SER A 272 1.53 21.82 13.80
CA SER A 272 1.19 20.47 14.30
C SER A 272 -0.32 20.23 14.48
N SER A 273 -1.14 20.87 13.65
CA SER A 273 -2.60 20.92 13.81
C SER A 273 -3.39 20.33 12.64
N ILE A 274 -2.76 19.51 11.79
CA ILE A 274 -3.43 18.77 10.71
C ILE A 274 -4.66 17.98 11.20
N PRO A 275 -4.64 17.25 12.33
CA PRO A 275 -5.83 16.55 12.82
C PRO A 275 -7.02 17.50 13.10
N ALA A 276 -6.73 18.71 13.60
CA ALA A 276 -7.75 19.73 13.80
C ALA A 276 -8.28 20.27 12.46
N LEU A 277 -7.41 20.40 11.45
CA LEU A 277 -7.79 20.78 10.10
C LEU A 277 -8.72 19.71 9.46
N PHE A 278 -8.40 18.43 9.63
CA PHE A 278 -9.26 17.31 9.22
C PHE A 278 -10.65 17.40 9.86
N ALA A 279 -10.70 17.55 11.19
CA ALA A 279 -11.96 17.64 11.92
C ALA A 279 -12.78 18.86 11.49
N ARG A 280 -12.13 20.02 11.27
CA ARG A 280 -12.77 21.26 10.79
C ARG A 280 -13.48 21.06 9.45
N TYR A 281 -12.89 20.26 8.56
CA TYR A 281 -13.44 19.96 7.24
C TYR A 281 -14.25 18.65 7.18
N GLY A 282 -14.71 18.13 8.33
CA GLY A 282 -15.64 17.00 8.39
C GLY A 282 -15.02 15.62 8.23
N ILE A 283 -13.69 15.51 8.21
CA ILE A 283 -12.95 14.23 8.13
C ILE A 283 -12.64 13.74 9.54
N VAL A 284 -13.70 13.57 10.33
CA VAL A 284 -13.63 13.35 11.78
C VAL A 284 -13.10 11.98 12.17
N ASP A 285 -13.31 10.97 11.32
CA ASP A 285 -12.84 9.59 11.55
C ASP A 285 -11.33 9.52 11.68
N VAL A 286 -10.62 10.22 10.79
CA VAL A 286 -9.16 10.33 10.83
C VAL A 286 -8.71 11.40 11.82
N GLY A 287 -9.33 12.59 11.80
CA GLY A 287 -8.92 13.72 12.64
C GLY A 287 -9.01 13.43 14.15
N HIS A 288 -9.92 12.56 14.57
CA HIS A 288 -10.04 12.15 15.98
C HIS A 288 -9.32 10.85 16.32
N HIS A 289 -8.73 10.15 15.35
CA HIS A 289 -8.09 8.87 15.62
C HIS A 289 -6.88 9.03 16.56
N PRO A 290 -6.80 8.29 17.68
CA PRO A 290 -5.73 8.47 18.68
C PRO A 290 -4.32 8.36 18.10
N LEU A 291 -4.06 7.35 17.27
CA LEU A 291 -2.76 7.16 16.62
C LEU A 291 -2.38 8.30 15.67
N PHE A 292 -3.35 8.81 14.88
CA PHE A 292 -3.11 9.91 13.96
C PHE A 292 -2.86 11.22 14.74
N ARG A 293 -3.62 11.48 15.80
CA ARG A 293 -3.38 12.63 16.67
C ARG A 293 -2.01 12.56 17.34
N ASP A 294 -1.61 11.39 17.81
CA ASP A 294 -0.32 11.20 18.47
C ASP A 294 0.85 11.54 17.56
N ILE A 295 0.91 10.92 16.36
CA ILE A 295 2.00 11.19 15.42
C ILE A 295 2.01 12.65 14.92
N MET A 296 0.82 13.21 14.66
CA MET A 296 0.72 14.56 14.12
C MET A 296 0.94 15.66 15.16
N SER A 297 0.79 15.36 16.45
CA SER A 297 0.93 16.35 17.54
C SER A 297 2.31 16.98 17.65
N GLY A 298 3.35 16.30 17.17
CA GLY A 298 4.70 16.83 17.11
C GLY A 298 5.21 17.06 15.69
N SER A 299 4.41 16.73 14.67
CA SER A 299 4.80 16.92 13.26
C SER A 299 4.92 18.41 12.92
N PRO A 300 5.97 18.85 12.20
CA PRO A 300 6.94 18.03 11.47
C PRO A 300 8.27 17.77 12.20
N SER A 301 8.39 18.21 13.45
CA SER A 301 9.70 18.33 14.13
C SER A 301 9.99 17.22 15.14
N THR A 302 8.99 16.81 15.91
CA THR A 302 9.16 15.92 17.06
C THR A 302 8.23 14.72 16.93
N PHE A 303 8.78 13.53 17.19
CA PHE A 303 8.04 12.28 17.07
C PHE A 303 8.45 11.36 18.21
N LYS A 304 7.49 10.61 18.76
CA LYS A 304 7.82 9.46 19.61
C LYS A 304 8.72 8.50 18.84
N SER A 305 9.69 7.92 19.53
CA SER A 305 10.69 7.05 18.93
C SER A 305 10.07 5.84 18.21
N VAL A 306 8.88 5.38 18.63
CA VAL A 306 8.18 4.28 17.95
C VAL A 306 7.76 4.61 16.53
N TRP A 307 7.41 5.86 16.24
CA TRP A 307 7.04 6.27 14.88
C TRP A 307 8.25 6.29 13.98
N ARG A 308 9.42 6.69 14.51
CA ARG A 308 10.70 6.60 13.81
C ARG A 308 11.14 5.15 13.61
N LEU A 309 10.89 4.26 14.57
CA LEU A 309 11.13 2.83 14.42
C LEU A 309 10.24 2.27 13.30
N LYS A 310 8.94 2.58 13.32
CA LYS A 310 8.02 2.08 12.30
C LYS A 310 8.40 2.57 10.90
N PHE A 311 8.75 3.85 10.76
CA PHE A 311 9.29 4.41 9.51
C PHE A 311 10.52 3.64 9.03
N TYR A 312 11.49 3.38 9.92
CA TYR A 312 12.69 2.60 9.60
C TYR A 312 12.37 1.16 9.15
N ILE A 313 11.46 0.47 9.84
CA ILE A 313 11.09 -0.90 9.49
C ILE A 313 10.33 -0.96 8.16
N GLU A 314 9.52 0.05 7.86
CA GLU A 314 8.93 0.19 6.54
C GLU A 314 10.02 0.38 5.48
N ASP A 315 10.98 1.29 5.66
CA ASP A 315 12.12 1.46 4.74
C ASP A 315 12.88 0.14 4.51
N VAL A 316 13.32 -0.54 5.59
CA VAL A 316 14.02 -1.84 5.52
C VAL A 316 13.24 -2.89 4.71
N GLY A 317 11.90 -2.91 4.83
CA GLY A 317 11.05 -3.83 4.07
C GLY A 317 10.97 -3.54 2.57
N HIS A 318 11.27 -2.31 2.14
CA HIS A 318 11.15 -1.87 0.74
C HIS A 318 12.50 -1.66 0.03
N SER A 319 13.59 -1.45 0.77
CA SER A 319 14.94 -1.29 0.19
C SER A 319 15.60 -2.65 -0.12
N ARG A 320 16.60 -2.63 -1.00
CA ARG A 320 17.48 -3.79 -1.20
C ARG A 320 18.41 -3.98 0.01
N PRO A 321 18.96 -5.19 0.22
CA PRO A 321 19.94 -5.42 1.26
C PRO A 321 21.12 -4.43 1.15
N GLY A 322 21.33 -3.61 2.19
CA GLY A 322 22.41 -2.62 2.26
C GLY A 322 22.06 -1.22 1.73
N GLU A 323 20.83 -0.97 1.27
CA GLU A 323 20.40 0.32 0.72
C GLU A 323 19.48 1.13 1.64
N HIS A 324 19.00 0.57 2.76
CA HIS A 324 18.12 1.28 3.71
C HIS A 324 18.89 2.27 4.60
N ALA A 325 18.19 3.31 5.07
CA ALA A 325 18.76 4.32 5.94
C ALA A 325 19.13 3.73 7.32
N LEU A 326 20.13 4.31 7.98
CA LEU A 326 20.44 3.92 9.37
C LEU A 326 19.31 4.31 10.32
N PRO A 327 19.04 3.50 11.37
CA PRO A 327 18.02 3.83 12.36
C PRO A 327 18.35 5.15 13.08
N ALA A 328 17.32 5.98 13.30
CA ALA A 328 17.49 7.24 14.01
C ALA A 328 18.08 7.04 15.43
N PRO A 329 18.81 8.01 16.01
CA PRO A 329 19.43 7.85 17.34
C PRO A 329 18.45 7.44 18.46
N SER A 330 17.21 7.93 18.38
CA SER A 330 16.14 7.52 19.29
C SER A 330 15.78 6.04 19.14
N VAL A 331 15.79 5.52 17.91
CA VAL A 331 15.53 4.10 17.62
C VAL A 331 16.67 3.23 18.12
N VAL A 332 17.90 3.69 17.92
CA VAL A 332 19.12 3.05 18.43
C VAL A 332 19.06 2.85 19.94
N SER A 333 18.67 3.91 20.66
CA SER A 333 18.64 3.92 22.12
C SER A 333 17.46 3.13 22.70
N ASP A 334 16.28 3.29 22.09
CA ASP A 334 15.03 2.82 22.69
C ASP A 334 14.73 1.35 22.33
N TYR A 335 15.10 0.89 21.15
CA TYR A 335 14.60 -0.39 20.60
C TYR A 335 15.66 -1.47 20.46
N GLY A 336 16.77 -1.34 21.17
CA GLY A 336 17.78 -2.39 21.32
C GLY A 336 18.83 -2.45 20.22
N TYR A 337 18.73 -1.61 19.19
CA TYR A 337 19.71 -1.53 18.10
C TYR A 337 21.10 -1.09 18.59
N GLY A 338 21.18 -0.26 19.64
CA GLY A 338 22.45 0.09 20.29
C GLY A 338 23.14 -1.08 21.00
N ASN A 339 22.43 -2.19 21.22
CA ASN A 339 22.99 -3.40 21.83
C ASN A 339 23.48 -4.42 20.79
N CYS A 340 23.25 -4.18 19.49
CA CYS A 340 23.70 -5.06 18.42
C CYS A 340 25.22 -5.02 18.27
N LYS A 341 25.83 -6.20 18.15
CA LYS A 341 27.29 -6.34 17.93
C LYS A 341 27.65 -6.74 16.51
N SER A 342 26.67 -7.13 15.70
CA SER A 342 26.87 -7.58 14.33
C SER A 342 25.64 -7.32 13.47
N ALA A 343 25.82 -7.40 12.15
CA ALA A 343 24.74 -7.23 11.18
C ALA A 343 23.64 -8.28 11.33
N GLU A 344 23.97 -9.49 11.77
CA GLU A 344 23.01 -10.56 12.04
C GLU A 344 22.09 -10.22 13.22
N GLU A 345 22.58 -9.48 14.21
CA GLU A 345 21.77 -9.04 15.35
C GLU A 345 20.84 -7.89 14.96
N THR A 346 21.31 -6.97 14.12
CA THR A 346 20.45 -5.93 13.51
C THR A 346 19.33 -6.56 12.71
N LYS A 347 19.65 -7.50 11.81
CA LYS A 347 18.65 -8.22 11.02
C LYS A 347 17.63 -8.96 11.89
N LEU A 348 18.07 -9.53 13.01
CA LEU A 348 17.19 -10.21 13.96
C LEU A 348 16.19 -9.24 14.62
N LEU A 349 16.60 -7.98 14.90
CA LEU A 349 15.67 -6.94 15.35
C LEU A 349 14.76 -6.45 14.23
N ASP A 350 15.26 -6.29 13.01
CA ASP A 350 14.44 -5.90 11.85
C ASP A 350 13.31 -6.91 11.63
N GLU A 351 13.64 -8.20 11.63
CA GLU A 351 12.66 -9.28 11.50
C GLU A 351 11.65 -9.31 12.67
N LEU A 352 12.11 -9.03 13.89
CA LEU A 352 11.22 -8.95 15.06
C LEU A 352 10.20 -7.81 14.90
N TYR A 353 10.67 -6.59 14.63
CA TYR A 353 9.79 -5.43 14.55
C TYR A 353 8.93 -5.46 13.28
N ALA A 354 9.42 -6.01 12.16
CA ALA A 354 8.60 -6.28 10.98
C ALA A 354 7.47 -7.27 11.29
N GLN A 355 7.72 -8.31 12.10
CA GLN A 355 6.66 -9.20 12.56
C GLN A 355 5.66 -8.50 13.48
N LEU A 356 6.14 -7.68 14.42
CA LEU A 356 5.28 -6.97 15.36
C LEU A 356 4.33 -6.00 14.62
N PHE A 357 4.86 -5.13 13.74
CA PHE A 357 4.03 -4.16 13.01
C PHE A 357 3.24 -4.79 11.87
N GLY A 358 3.85 -5.72 11.11
CA GLY A 358 3.22 -6.31 9.94
C GLY A 358 2.27 -7.46 10.31
N LYS A 359 2.80 -8.56 10.81
CA LYS A 359 2.05 -9.80 11.05
C LYS A 359 1.09 -9.69 12.24
N HIS A 360 1.53 -9.05 13.31
CA HIS A 360 0.76 -8.97 14.55
C HIS A 360 -0.01 -7.65 14.70
N ALA A 361 0.24 -6.68 13.83
CA ALA A 361 -0.42 -5.37 13.84
C ALA A 361 -0.47 -4.74 15.24
N VAL A 362 0.65 -4.81 15.98
CA VAL A 362 0.70 -4.29 17.35
C VAL A 362 0.45 -2.79 17.39
N ASP A 363 -0.22 -2.32 18.44
CA ASP A 363 -0.36 -0.90 18.71
C ASP A 363 1.03 -0.26 18.95
N PRO A 364 1.46 0.69 18.10
CA PRO A 364 2.74 1.37 18.27
C PRO A 364 2.85 2.09 19.62
N LEU A 365 1.76 2.66 20.14
CA LEU A 365 1.80 3.37 21.42
C LEU A 365 1.95 2.40 22.60
N ALA A 366 1.38 1.21 22.50
CA ALA A 366 1.58 0.16 23.50
C ALA A 366 3.03 -0.36 23.50
N LEU A 367 3.65 -0.49 22.32
CA LEU A 367 5.07 -0.82 22.21
C LEU A 367 5.96 0.29 22.78
N HIS A 368 5.63 1.55 22.52
CA HIS A 368 6.34 2.68 23.10
C HIS A 368 6.21 2.73 24.63
N ALA A 369 5.03 2.45 25.18
CA ALA A 369 4.83 2.35 26.62
C ALA A 369 5.70 1.22 27.23
N ALA A 370 5.70 0.04 26.60
CA ALA A 370 6.55 -1.07 27.04
C ALA A 370 8.05 -0.71 26.98
N CYS A 371 8.46 0.03 25.95
CA CYS A 371 9.79 0.61 25.87
C CYS A 371 10.09 1.51 27.06
N ARG A 372 9.23 2.49 27.35
CA ARG A 372 9.40 3.42 28.46
C ARG A 372 9.49 2.74 29.83
N GLU A 373 8.92 1.55 29.97
CA GLU A 373 8.92 0.77 31.22
C GLU A 373 10.03 -0.28 31.29
N GLY A 374 10.89 -0.39 30.27
CA GLY A 374 11.93 -1.42 30.20
C GLY A 374 11.40 -2.83 30.00
N ARG A 375 10.19 -2.98 29.42
CA ARG A 375 9.46 -4.25 29.25
C ARG A 375 9.35 -4.71 27.80
N LEU A 376 10.31 -4.33 26.95
CA LEU A 376 10.30 -4.69 25.51
C LEU A 376 10.31 -6.20 25.28
N LEU A 377 11.12 -6.94 26.05
CA LEU A 377 11.21 -8.40 25.92
C LEU A 377 9.88 -9.07 26.25
N GLU A 378 9.26 -8.65 27.35
CA GLU A 378 7.97 -9.14 27.83
C GLU A 378 6.86 -8.82 26.83
N PHE A 379 6.90 -7.62 26.25
CA PHE A 379 5.97 -7.21 25.20
C PHE A 379 6.13 -8.09 23.95
N ALA A 380 7.35 -8.26 23.45
CA ALA A 380 7.63 -9.06 22.26
C ALA A 380 7.19 -10.53 22.41
N LYS A 381 7.41 -11.13 23.59
CA LYS A 381 7.01 -12.52 23.90
C LYS A 381 5.51 -12.79 23.78
N LYS A 382 4.65 -11.77 23.89
CA LYS A 382 3.20 -11.93 23.73
C LYS A 382 2.80 -12.27 22.29
N TYR A 383 3.65 -11.90 21.32
CA TYR A 383 3.33 -11.98 19.90
C TYR A 383 4.25 -12.95 19.15
N VAL A 384 5.55 -12.91 19.45
CA VAL A 384 6.58 -13.64 18.69
C VAL A 384 7.25 -14.71 19.56
N LYS A 385 7.37 -15.92 19.03
CA LYS A 385 8.20 -16.97 19.64
C LYS A 385 9.67 -16.65 19.41
N LEU A 386 10.39 -16.33 20.49
CA LEU A 386 11.79 -15.87 20.42
C LEU A 386 12.81 -17.01 20.35
N SER A 387 12.40 -18.26 20.51
CA SER A 387 13.27 -19.43 20.38
C SER A 387 13.74 -19.63 18.93
N PRO A 388 15.00 -20.04 18.69
CA PRO A 388 16.03 -20.43 19.67
C PRO A 388 16.84 -19.25 20.25
N TRP A 389 16.55 -18.02 19.84
CA TRP A 389 17.36 -16.83 20.14
C TRP A 389 16.97 -16.09 21.43
N THR A 390 16.24 -16.72 22.35
CA THR A 390 15.68 -16.07 23.55
C THR A 390 16.73 -15.33 24.38
N ALA A 391 17.90 -15.94 24.63
CA ALA A 391 18.97 -15.31 25.39
C ALA A 391 19.56 -14.08 24.67
N LYS A 392 19.65 -14.14 23.34
CA LYS A 392 20.10 -13.04 22.50
C LYS A 392 19.11 -11.88 22.55
N TYR A 393 17.81 -12.14 22.36
CA TYR A 393 16.77 -11.12 22.50
C TYR A 393 16.72 -10.50 23.89
N ALA A 394 16.92 -11.28 24.96
CA ALA A 394 16.95 -10.76 26.33
C ALA A 394 18.10 -9.76 26.56
N ARG A 395 19.21 -9.92 25.84
CA ARG A 395 20.32 -8.95 25.85
C ARG A 395 20.02 -7.75 24.95
N LEU A 396 19.51 -7.99 23.74
CA LEU A 396 19.26 -6.94 22.75
C LEU A 396 18.16 -5.97 23.19
N LEU A 397 17.06 -6.48 23.77
CA LEU A 397 15.90 -5.68 24.17
C LEU A 397 16.01 -5.09 25.59
N ARG A 398 17.23 -5.02 26.13
CA ARG A 398 17.49 -4.37 27.41
C ARG A 398 17.67 -2.87 27.17
N ASN A 399 16.90 -2.04 27.85
CA ASN A 399 17.09 -0.60 27.78
C ASN A 399 18.41 -0.19 28.45
N ALA A 400 19.13 0.75 27.82
CA ALA A 400 20.39 1.26 28.32
C ALA A 400 20.25 2.25 29.49
N TYR A 401 19.05 2.76 29.76
CA TYR A 401 18.79 3.76 30.78
C TYR A 401 17.57 3.38 31.63
N PRO A 402 17.64 3.47 32.98
CA PRO A 402 16.45 3.40 33.81
C PRO A 402 15.64 4.70 33.61
N PHE A 403 14.32 4.56 33.39
CA PHE A 403 13.39 5.69 33.39
C PHE A 403 12.81 5.94 34.76
#